data_AF-A0A2P5WHE3-F1
#
_entry.id   AF-A0A2P5WHE3-F1
#
_cell.length_a   1.000
_cell.length_b   1.000
_cell.length_c   1.000
_cell.angle_alpha   90.00
_cell.angle_beta   90.00
_cell.angle_gamma   90.00
#
_symmetry.space_group_name_H-M   'P 1'
#
loop_
_entity.id
_entity.type
_entity.pdbx_description
1 polymer ?
#
loop_
_entity_poly.entity_id
_entity_poly.type
_entity_poly.pdbx_seq_one_letter_code
_entity_poly.pdbx_strand_id
1 'polypeptide(L)'
;MSDTDSMLAQQIALFHSQINKKRFNDESLRILESVLASNDVKSLFQLRSTLKEFIRSESLSAIRHIAAKTVDQQLSTLEFFVGAFAIIGDIESCLALRYEALVLREHKSQIHQWLQVSPVEWLNFAEQSLDNCFYAIAAKACDYALSCFHRNEIVRSKTDESCENLQLTEKITKLKNCALTLAASRSVKAQAAEYLRKRASEECNSQPPICKPAPCAASTLYRDGIKKRNDWKLNASRRVVSSSSQP
;
A
#
# COMPACT_ATOMS: atom_id res chain seq x y z
N MET A 1 -6.91 -24.00 34.29
CA MET A 1 -7.55 -23.68 33.00
C MET A 1 -8.99 -23.38 33.29
N SER A 2 -9.50 -22.21 32.86
CA SER A 2 -10.92 -21.89 33.00
C SER A 2 -11.73 -22.72 31.99
N ASP A 3 -12.98 -23.06 32.29
CA ASP A 3 -13.85 -23.84 31.38
C ASP A 3 -13.99 -23.17 30.00
N THR A 4 -13.87 -21.84 29.96
CA THR A 4 -13.86 -21.01 28.74
C THR A 4 -12.64 -21.25 27.85
N ASP A 5 -11.44 -21.42 28.43
CA ASP A 5 -10.22 -21.69 27.66
C ASP A 5 -10.27 -23.07 26.98
N SER A 6 -10.87 -24.05 27.69
CA SER A 6 -11.07 -25.41 27.18
C SER A 6 -12.05 -25.44 26.00
N MET A 7 -13.16 -24.70 26.11
CA MET A 7 -14.15 -24.60 25.04
C MET A 7 -13.59 -23.92 23.79
N LEU A 8 -12.82 -22.85 23.95
CA LEU A 8 -12.16 -22.16 22.83
C LEU A 8 -11.16 -23.06 22.09
N ALA A 9 -10.31 -23.78 22.83
CA ALA A 9 -9.36 -24.72 22.24
C ALA A 9 -10.07 -25.82 21.44
N GLN A 10 -11.21 -26.29 21.93
CA GLN A 10 -12.05 -27.26 21.21
C GLN A 10 -12.62 -26.66 19.91
N GLN A 11 -13.13 -25.43 19.92
CA GLN A 11 -13.63 -24.76 18.71
C GLN A 11 -12.53 -24.56 17.67
N ILE A 12 -11.33 -24.17 18.09
CA ILE A 12 -10.16 -24.05 17.19
C ILE A 12 -9.83 -25.41 16.58
N ALA A 13 -9.73 -26.47 17.38
CA ALA A 13 -9.45 -27.81 16.89
C ALA A 13 -10.53 -28.33 15.92
N LEU A 14 -11.80 -28.01 16.21
CA LEU A 14 -12.92 -28.33 15.32
C LEU A 14 -12.79 -27.59 13.98
N PHE A 15 -12.48 -26.30 14.00
CA PHE A 15 -12.24 -25.53 12.78
C PHE A 15 -11.12 -26.14 11.93
N HIS A 16 -9.95 -26.39 12.52
CA HIS A 16 -8.83 -27.05 11.82
C HIS A 16 -9.24 -28.39 11.21
N SER A 17 -9.99 -29.22 11.96
CA SER A 17 -10.48 -30.52 11.47
C SER A 17 -11.40 -30.38 10.25
N GLN A 18 -12.30 -29.39 10.24
CA GLN A 18 -13.18 -29.13 9.09
C GLN A 18 -12.39 -28.70 7.86
N ILE A 19 -11.46 -27.75 8.01
CA ILE A 19 -10.63 -27.26 6.92
C ILE A 19 -9.75 -28.37 6.34
N ASN A 20 -9.11 -29.19 7.18
CA ASN A 20 -8.28 -30.31 6.74
C ASN A 20 -9.09 -31.36 5.96
N LYS A 21 -10.37 -31.56 6.33
CA LYS A 21 -11.32 -32.41 5.60
C LYS A 21 -11.91 -31.73 4.36
N LYS A 22 -11.44 -30.53 4.00
CA LYS A 22 -11.90 -29.71 2.87
C LYS A 22 -13.39 -29.41 2.93
N ARG A 23 -13.93 -29.25 4.14
CA ARG A 23 -15.31 -28.87 4.40
C ARG A 23 -15.43 -27.36 4.48
N PHE A 24 -15.59 -26.76 3.31
CA PHE A 24 -15.74 -25.33 3.08
C PHE A 24 -17.23 -24.98 3.07
N ASN A 25 -17.78 -24.62 4.23
CA ASN A 25 -19.20 -24.32 4.40
C ASN A 25 -19.42 -23.27 5.50
N ASP A 26 -20.67 -22.79 5.61
CA ASP A 26 -21.05 -21.74 6.56
C ASP A 26 -20.90 -22.15 8.03
N GLU A 27 -20.98 -23.44 8.33
CA GLU A 27 -20.73 -23.94 9.69
C GLU A 27 -19.27 -23.68 10.09
N SER A 28 -18.31 -23.99 9.21
CA SER A 28 -16.90 -23.68 9.44
C SER A 28 -16.64 -22.18 9.62
N LEU A 29 -17.36 -21.31 8.89
CA LEU A 29 -17.26 -19.85 9.06
C LEU A 29 -17.82 -19.39 10.42
N ARG A 30 -18.98 -19.92 10.83
CA ARG A 30 -19.57 -19.61 12.15
C ARG A 30 -18.66 -20.03 13.30
N ILE A 31 -17.97 -21.16 13.18
CA ILE A 31 -16.96 -21.58 14.16
C ILE A 31 -15.83 -20.54 14.22
N LEU A 32 -15.33 -20.08 13.07
CA LEU A 32 -14.27 -19.06 13.01
C LEU A 32 -14.70 -17.73 13.65
N GLU A 33 -15.92 -17.28 13.40
CA GLU A 33 -16.50 -16.07 14.03
C GLU A 33 -16.58 -16.22 15.56
N SER A 34 -17.08 -17.36 16.05
CA SER A 34 -17.16 -17.66 17.50
C SER A 34 -15.79 -17.65 18.16
N VAL A 35 -14.78 -18.22 17.49
CA VAL A 35 -13.39 -18.24 17.98
C VAL A 35 -12.87 -16.80 18.09
N LEU A 36 -13.13 -15.93 17.13
CA LEU A 36 -12.66 -14.55 17.17
C LEU A 36 -13.45 -13.65 18.14
N ALA A 37 -14.71 -13.96 18.44
CA ALA A 37 -15.55 -13.17 19.34
C ALA A 37 -15.22 -13.37 20.83
N SER A 38 -14.54 -14.47 21.20
CA SER A 38 -14.40 -14.93 22.59
C SER A 38 -13.05 -14.63 23.26
N ASN A 39 -12.12 -13.95 22.58
CA ASN A 39 -10.76 -13.74 23.07
C ASN A 39 -10.52 -12.35 23.68
N ASP A 40 -9.65 -12.28 24.68
CA ASP A 40 -9.11 -11.01 25.18
C ASP A 40 -8.25 -10.33 24.08
N VAL A 41 -8.13 -9.01 24.14
CA VAL A 41 -7.49 -8.20 23.07
C VAL A 41 -6.05 -8.65 22.74
N LYS A 42 -5.26 -9.11 23.73
CA LYS A 42 -3.87 -9.55 23.51
C LYS A 42 -3.80 -10.96 22.93
N SER A 43 -4.55 -11.91 23.46
CA SER A 43 -4.60 -13.28 22.92
C SER A 43 -5.21 -13.33 21.52
N LEU A 44 -6.18 -12.44 21.24
CA LEU A 44 -6.83 -12.30 19.94
C LEU A 44 -5.84 -11.96 18.82
N PHE A 45 -4.85 -11.10 19.07
CA PHE A 45 -3.89 -10.71 18.03
C PHE A 45 -3.01 -11.90 17.61
N GLN A 46 -2.46 -12.63 18.58
CA GLN A 46 -1.64 -13.81 18.31
C GLN A 46 -2.47 -14.90 17.62
N LEU A 47 -3.69 -15.15 18.12
CA LEU A 47 -4.59 -16.12 17.52
C LEU A 47 -4.96 -15.77 16.08
N ARG A 48 -5.29 -14.50 15.80
CA ARG A 48 -5.54 -14.02 14.43
C ARG A 48 -4.35 -14.23 13.53
N SER A 49 -3.13 -13.96 14.00
CA SER A 49 -1.91 -14.19 13.21
C SER A 49 -1.76 -15.67 12.85
N THR A 50 -1.89 -16.58 13.82
CA THR A 50 -1.78 -18.02 13.60
C THR A 50 -2.88 -18.53 12.65
N LEU A 51 -4.14 -18.12 12.86
CA LEU A 51 -5.25 -18.51 12.00
C LEU A 51 -5.08 -17.94 10.60
N LYS A 52 -4.61 -16.70 10.47
CA LYS A 52 -4.33 -16.07 9.18
C LYS A 52 -3.33 -16.88 8.37
N GLU A 53 -2.21 -17.28 8.97
CA GLU A 53 -1.20 -18.12 8.30
C GLU A 53 -1.78 -19.48 7.90
N PHE A 54 -2.53 -20.12 8.79
CA PHE A 54 -3.18 -21.40 8.51
C PHE A 54 -4.18 -21.31 7.34
N ILE A 55 -5.07 -20.31 7.34
CA ILE A 55 -6.04 -20.14 6.27
C ILE A 55 -5.35 -19.80 4.95
N ARG A 56 -4.27 -19.00 4.96
CA ARG A 56 -3.45 -18.74 3.76
C ARG A 56 -2.82 -20.01 3.19
N SER A 57 -2.28 -20.88 4.03
CA SER A 57 -1.70 -22.15 3.55
C SER A 57 -2.77 -23.07 2.96
N GLU A 58 -3.92 -23.15 3.64
CA GLU A 58 -5.02 -24.03 3.21
C GLU A 58 -5.74 -23.50 1.97
N SER A 59 -5.87 -22.18 1.82
CA SER A 59 -6.44 -21.56 0.62
C SER A 59 -5.55 -21.81 -0.58
N LEU A 60 -4.23 -21.64 -0.44
CA LEU A 60 -3.28 -21.91 -1.52
C LEU A 60 -3.31 -23.38 -1.95
N SER A 61 -3.36 -24.30 -0.99
CA SER A 61 -3.55 -25.73 -1.24
C SER A 61 -4.85 -26.00 -1.99
N ALA A 62 -5.97 -25.46 -1.49
CA ALA A 62 -7.28 -25.67 -2.10
C ALA A 62 -7.35 -25.17 -3.55
N ILE A 63 -6.82 -23.97 -3.82
CA ILE A 63 -6.82 -23.35 -5.17
C ILE A 63 -6.04 -24.20 -6.17
N ARG A 64 -4.88 -24.74 -5.78
CA ARG A 64 -4.09 -25.64 -6.66
C ARG A 64 -4.87 -26.87 -7.10
N HIS A 65 -5.76 -27.37 -6.24
CA HIS A 65 -6.54 -28.58 -6.51
C HIS A 65 -7.94 -28.30 -7.08
N ILE A 66 -8.32 -27.03 -7.23
CA ILE A 66 -9.69 -26.67 -7.61
C ILE A 66 -9.93 -26.63 -9.11
N ALA A 67 -8.86 -26.46 -9.90
CA ALA A 67 -8.97 -26.34 -11.36
C ALA A 67 -9.65 -27.56 -12.02
N ALA A 68 -9.52 -28.75 -11.42
CA ALA A 68 -10.13 -29.99 -11.91
C ALA A 68 -11.58 -30.23 -11.44
N LYS A 69 -12.13 -29.35 -10.60
CA LYS A 69 -13.50 -29.46 -10.05
C LYS A 69 -14.54 -28.80 -10.94
N THR A 70 -15.82 -29.03 -10.64
CA THR A 70 -16.93 -28.33 -11.30
C THR A 70 -16.89 -26.84 -10.99
N VAL A 71 -17.52 -26.02 -11.83
CA VAL A 71 -17.56 -24.55 -11.64
C VAL A 71 -18.22 -24.18 -10.30
N ASP A 72 -19.29 -24.87 -9.92
CA ASP A 72 -19.96 -24.63 -8.62
C ASP A 72 -19.01 -24.90 -7.45
N GLN A 73 -18.29 -26.02 -7.48
CA GLN A 73 -17.31 -26.34 -6.45
C GLN A 73 -16.14 -25.36 -6.43
N GLN A 74 -15.75 -24.85 -7.61
CA GLN A 74 -14.74 -23.81 -7.73
C GLN A 74 -15.17 -22.55 -6.99
N LEU A 75 -16.37 -22.06 -7.30
CA LEU A 75 -16.93 -20.84 -6.73
C LEU A 75 -17.20 -20.98 -5.24
N SER A 76 -17.85 -22.06 -4.78
CA SER A 76 -18.14 -22.25 -3.36
C SER A 76 -16.87 -22.29 -2.50
N THR A 77 -15.78 -22.85 -3.02
CA THR A 77 -14.50 -22.84 -2.29
C THR A 77 -13.90 -21.43 -2.24
N LEU A 78 -13.93 -20.69 -3.36
CA LEU A 78 -13.44 -19.30 -3.38
C LEU A 78 -14.26 -18.41 -2.45
N GLU A 79 -15.59 -18.51 -2.50
CA GLU A 79 -16.52 -17.78 -1.63
C GLU A 79 -16.27 -18.08 -0.16
N PHE A 80 -16.05 -19.36 0.19
CA PHE A 80 -15.68 -19.75 1.54
C PHE A 80 -14.41 -19.04 2.03
N PHE A 81 -13.32 -19.05 1.23
CA PHE A 81 -12.08 -18.42 1.63
C PHE A 81 -12.17 -16.88 1.63
N VAL A 82 -12.93 -16.28 0.73
CA VAL A 82 -13.25 -14.84 0.77
C VAL A 82 -13.92 -14.49 2.10
N GLY A 83 -14.93 -15.26 2.52
CA GLY A 83 -15.59 -15.09 3.81
C GLY A 83 -14.63 -15.27 4.99
N ALA A 84 -13.82 -16.33 4.97
CA ALA A 84 -12.84 -16.60 6.02
C ALA A 84 -11.80 -15.46 6.17
N PHE A 85 -11.28 -14.93 5.06
CA PHE A 85 -10.35 -13.81 5.09
C PHE A 85 -11.01 -12.50 5.52
N ALA A 86 -12.27 -12.26 5.16
CA ALA A 86 -13.04 -11.13 5.66
C ALA A 86 -13.20 -11.19 7.19
N ILE A 87 -13.54 -12.36 7.73
CA ILE A 87 -13.70 -12.58 9.18
C ILE A 87 -12.38 -12.38 9.93
N ILE A 88 -11.26 -12.88 9.40
CA ILE A 88 -9.93 -12.69 10.00
C ILE A 88 -9.43 -11.24 9.87
N GLY A 89 -9.92 -10.49 8.89
CA GLY A 89 -9.43 -9.14 8.56
C GLY A 89 -8.19 -9.17 7.67
N ASP A 90 -7.99 -10.23 6.88
CA ASP A 90 -6.93 -10.32 5.89
C ASP A 90 -7.38 -9.77 4.53
N ILE A 91 -7.40 -8.44 4.45
CA ILE A 91 -7.93 -7.68 3.30
C ILE A 91 -7.25 -8.07 1.98
N GLU A 92 -5.93 -8.25 1.98
CA GLU A 92 -5.17 -8.58 0.78
C GLU A 92 -5.61 -9.93 0.19
N SER A 93 -5.65 -10.98 1.02
CA SER A 93 -6.06 -12.32 0.57
C SER A 93 -7.55 -12.37 0.24
N CYS A 94 -8.38 -11.61 0.96
CA CYS A 94 -9.81 -11.46 0.65
C CYS A 94 -10.04 -10.86 -0.75
N LEU A 95 -9.43 -9.70 -1.04
CA LEU A 95 -9.58 -9.02 -2.33
C LEU A 95 -8.94 -9.82 -3.47
N ALA A 96 -7.81 -10.49 -3.23
CA ALA A 96 -7.18 -11.35 -4.23
C ALA A 96 -8.12 -12.49 -4.65
N LEU A 97 -8.71 -13.23 -3.70
CA LEU A 97 -9.63 -14.32 -4.06
C LEU A 97 -10.95 -13.83 -4.64
N ARG A 98 -11.45 -12.68 -4.18
CA ARG A 98 -12.64 -12.06 -4.78
C ARG A 98 -12.39 -11.69 -6.24
N TYR A 99 -11.22 -11.14 -6.55
CA TYR A 99 -10.81 -10.88 -7.94
C TYR A 99 -10.78 -12.18 -8.77
N GLU A 100 -10.15 -13.24 -8.27
CA GLU A 100 -10.08 -14.53 -8.96
C GLU A 100 -11.48 -15.14 -9.19
N ALA A 101 -12.39 -15.02 -8.22
CA ALA A 101 -13.77 -15.49 -8.37
C ALA A 101 -14.53 -14.73 -9.47
N LEU A 102 -14.38 -13.40 -9.53
CA LEU A 102 -14.99 -12.57 -10.57
C LEU A 102 -14.42 -12.90 -11.96
N VAL A 103 -13.10 -13.06 -12.07
CA VAL A 103 -12.46 -13.46 -13.34
C VAL A 103 -12.91 -14.85 -13.78
N LEU A 104 -12.98 -15.81 -12.86
CA LEU A 104 -13.46 -17.16 -13.16
C LEU A 104 -14.89 -17.14 -13.68
N ARG A 105 -15.78 -16.41 -13.00
CA ARG A 105 -17.18 -16.21 -13.41
C ARG A 105 -17.28 -15.62 -14.80
N GLU A 106 -16.56 -14.54 -15.07
CA GLU A 106 -16.54 -13.87 -16.37
C GLU A 106 -16.01 -14.78 -17.48
N HIS A 107 -15.00 -15.62 -17.19
CA HIS A 107 -14.50 -16.58 -18.15
C HIS A 107 -15.51 -17.70 -18.44
N LYS A 108 -16.19 -18.21 -17.41
CA LYS A 108 -17.18 -19.28 -17.53
C LYS A 108 -18.55 -18.80 -18.04
N SER A 109 -18.81 -17.49 -18.04
CA SER A 109 -20.08 -16.93 -18.50
C SER A 109 -20.32 -17.12 -20.01
N GLN A 110 -19.26 -17.40 -20.78
CA GLN A 110 -19.35 -17.77 -22.19
C GLN A 110 -20.15 -19.06 -22.40
N ILE A 111 -20.10 -19.98 -21.43
CA ILE A 111 -20.80 -21.27 -21.46
C ILE A 111 -22.07 -21.19 -20.61
N HIS A 112 -21.99 -20.54 -19.45
CA HIS A 112 -23.07 -20.46 -18.46
C HIS A 112 -23.46 -19.01 -18.20
N GLN A 113 -24.49 -18.49 -18.89
CA GLN A 113 -24.86 -17.08 -18.81
C GLN A 113 -25.16 -16.57 -17.40
N TRP A 114 -25.67 -17.42 -16.50
CA TRP A 114 -25.95 -17.06 -15.11
C TRP A 114 -24.70 -16.68 -14.29
N LEU A 115 -23.50 -17.03 -14.78
CA LEU A 115 -22.23 -16.64 -14.15
C LEU A 115 -21.79 -15.22 -14.52
N GLN A 116 -22.47 -14.57 -15.47
CA GLN A 116 -22.09 -13.25 -15.94
C GLN A 116 -21.90 -12.27 -14.77
N VAL A 117 -20.78 -11.53 -14.80
CA VAL A 117 -20.48 -10.52 -13.80
C VAL A 117 -21.05 -9.19 -14.28
N SER A 118 -21.79 -8.50 -13.40
CA SER A 118 -22.38 -7.22 -13.77
C SER A 118 -21.34 -6.08 -13.72
N PRO A 119 -21.51 -5.00 -14.51
CA PRO A 119 -20.65 -3.81 -14.39
C PRO A 119 -20.64 -3.22 -12.98
N VAL A 120 -21.77 -3.27 -12.27
CA VAL A 120 -21.93 -2.78 -10.90
C VAL A 120 -21.11 -3.61 -9.92
N GLU A 121 -21.06 -4.93 -10.10
CA GLU A 121 -20.28 -5.84 -9.26
C GLU A 121 -18.77 -5.57 -9.40
N TRP A 122 -18.29 -5.38 -10.63
CA TRP A 122 -16.91 -4.97 -10.89
C TRP A 122 -16.60 -3.57 -10.33
N LEU A 123 -17.55 -2.63 -10.43
CA LEU A 123 -17.38 -1.29 -9.87
C LEU A 123 -17.26 -1.32 -8.34
N ASN A 124 -18.10 -2.09 -7.65
CA ASN A 124 -18.02 -2.25 -6.19
C ASN A 124 -16.66 -2.86 -5.78
N PHE A 125 -16.19 -3.87 -6.50
CA PHE A 125 -14.85 -4.42 -6.28
C PHE A 125 -13.73 -3.39 -6.52
N ALA A 126 -13.89 -2.54 -7.54
CA ALA A 126 -12.93 -1.47 -7.85
C ALA A 126 -12.90 -0.40 -6.73
N GLU A 127 -14.06 0.00 -6.21
CA GLU A 127 -14.18 0.92 -5.06
C GLU A 127 -13.48 0.34 -3.83
N GLN A 128 -13.78 -0.91 -3.46
CA GLN A 128 -13.12 -1.59 -2.33
C GLN A 128 -11.61 -1.69 -2.52
N SER A 129 -11.14 -1.99 -3.75
CA SER A 129 -9.71 -2.07 -4.06
C SER A 129 -9.03 -0.71 -3.95
N LEU A 130 -9.71 0.36 -4.38
CA LEU A 130 -9.21 1.73 -4.29
C LEU A 130 -9.07 2.18 -2.84
N ASP A 131 -10.10 1.94 -2.02
CA ASP A 131 -10.12 2.29 -0.60
C ASP A 131 -9.00 1.58 0.18
N ASN A 132 -8.65 0.36 -0.25
CA ASN A 132 -7.56 -0.43 0.33
C ASN A 132 -6.20 -0.20 -0.36
N CYS A 133 -6.05 0.88 -1.12
CA CYS A 133 -4.81 1.29 -1.79
C CYS A 133 -4.28 0.36 -2.90
N PHE A 134 -5.07 -0.61 -3.37
CA PHE A 134 -4.71 -1.51 -4.47
C PHE A 134 -5.04 -0.87 -5.83
N TYR A 135 -4.41 0.28 -6.11
CA TYR A 135 -4.78 1.16 -7.22
C TYR A 135 -4.68 0.51 -8.62
N ALA A 136 -3.64 -0.29 -8.87
CA ALA A 136 -3.50 -0.99 -10.15
C ALA A 136 -4.61 -2.02 -10.38
N ILE A 137 -5.02 -2.71 -9.31
CA ILE A 137 -6.11 -3.70 -9.35
C ILE A 137 -7.45 -3.00 -9.51
N ALA A 138 -7.68 -1.88 -8.81
CA ALA A 138 -8.87 -1.05 -8.97
C ALA A 138 -9.05 -0.57 -10.42
N ALA A 139 -7.96 -0.06 -11.04
CA ALA A 139 -7.99 0.36 -12.45
C ALA A 139 -8.35 -0.80 -13.39
N LYS A 140 -7.76 -1.98 -13.18
CA LYS A 140 -8.06 -3.19 -13.96
C LYS A 140 -9.51 -3.65 -13.79
N ALA A 141 -10.06 -3.57 -12.59
CA ALA A 141 -11.46 -3.87 -12.33
C ALA A 141 -12.40 -2.90 -13.06
N CYS A 142 -12.05 -1.61 -13.18
CA CYS A 142 -12.79 -0.68 -14.03
C CYS A 142 -12.77 -1.08 -15.51
N ASP A 143 -11.65 -1.61 -16.02
CA ASP A 143 -11.57 -2.11 -17.39
C ASP A 143 -12.53 -3.29 -17.63
N TYR A 144 -12.63 -4.21 -16.66
CA TYR A 144 -13.63 -5.27 -16.68
C TYR A 144 -15.06 -4.71 -16.63
N ALA A 145 -15.34 -3.76 -15.74
CA ALA A 145 -16.66 -3.12 -15.63
C ALA A 145 -17.11 -2.50 -16.96
N LEU A 146 -16.24 -1.72 -17.61
CA LEU A 146 -16.50 -1.14 -18.93
C LEU A 146 -16.71 -2.24 -19.99
N SER A 147 -15.90 -3.29 -19.99
CA SER A 147 -16.02 -4.39 -20.96
C SER A 147 -17.36 -5.14 -20.83
N CYS A 148 -17.80 -5.42 -19.60
CA CYS A 148 -19.11 -6.01 -19.31
C CYS A 148 -20.26 -5.10 -19.77
N PHE A 149 -20.09 -3.78 -19.59
CA PHE A 149 -21.09 -2.78 -19.96
C PHE A 149 -21.32 -2.73 -21.48
N HIS A 150 -20.24 -2.61 -22.27
CA HIS A 150 -20.34 -2.60 -23.73
C HIS A 150 -20.94 -3.91 -24.29
N ARG A 151 -20.63 -5.06 -23.66
CA ARG A 151 -21.24 -6.34 -24.05
C ARG A 151 -22.76 -6.34 -23.83
N ASN A 152 -23.23 -5.73 -22.75
CA ASN A 152 -24.65 -5.63 -22.43
C ASN A 152 -25.40 -4.66 -23.36
N GLU A 153 -24.78 -3.55 -23.75
CA GLU A 153 -25.37 -2.59 -24.71
C GLU A 153 -25.58 -3.21 -26.10
N ILE A 154 -24.62 -3.99 -26.61
CA ILE A 154 -24.76 -4.72 -27.88
C ILE A 154 -26.01 -5.61 -27.84
N VAL A 155 -26.26 -6.28 -26.71
CA VAL A 155 -27.41 -7.16 -26.49
C VAL A 155 -28.72 -6.38 -26.29
N ARG A 156 -28.68 -5.18 -25.69
CA ARG A 156 -29.86 -4.36 -25.30
C ARG A 156 -30.27 -3.29 -26.31
N SER A 157 -29.72 -3.27 -27.51
CA SER A 157 -30.00 -2.29 -28.58
C SER A 157 -31.46 -2.24 -29.12
N LYS A 158 -32.45 -2.64 -28.32
CA LYS A 158 -33.90 -2.52 -28.60
C LYS A 158 -34.69 -1.66 -27.59
N THR A 159 -34.08 -1.07 -26.57
CA THR A 159 -34.84 -0.26 -25.59
C THR A 159 -34.07 0.97 -25.11
N ASP A 160 -34.81 2.08 -24.98
CA ASP A 160 -34.35 3.42 -24.64
C ASP A 160 -33.97 3.54 -23.14
N GLU A 161 -32.76 3.10 -22.77
CA GLU A 161 -32.17 3.24 -21.41
C GLU A 161 -30.89 4.10 -21.46
N SER A 162 -30.97 5.37 -21.89
CA SER A 162 -29.77 6.16 -22.23
C SER A 162 -29.15 6.98 -21.08
N CYS A 163 -29.89 7.29 -20.00
CA CYS A 163 -29.39 8.22 -18.97
C CYS A 163 -28.60 7.55 -17.83
N GLU A 164 -29.14 6.50 -17.21
CA GLU A 164 -28.49 5.80 -16.09
C GLU A 164 -27.19 5.09 -16.51
N ASN A 165 -27.20 4.57 -17.73
CA ASN A 165 -26.06 3.94 -18.40
C ASN A 165 -24.89 4.91 -18.63
N LEU A 166 -25.19 6.16 -18.99
CA LEU A 166 -24.20 7.22 -19.12
C LEU A 166 -23.57 7.56 -17.77
N GLN A 167 -24.39 7.70 -16.72
CA GLN A 167 -23.91 8.00 -15.36
C GLN A 167 -23.00 6.89 -14.81
N LEU A 168 -23.36 5.63 -15.04
CA LEU A 168 -22.55 4.50 -14.61
C LEU A 168 -21.18 4.48 -15.33
N THR A 169 -21.18 4.71 -16.65
CA THR A 169 -19.94 4.78 -17.44
C THR A 169 -19.05 5.93 -17.01
N GLU A 170 -19.63 7.10 -16.73
CA GLU A 170 -18.90 8.25 -16.19
C GLU A 170 -18.28 7.92 -14.83
N LYS A 171 -19.05 7.29 -13.92
CA LYS A 171 -18.57 6.88 -12.61
C LYS A 171 -17.40 5.90 -12.71
N ILE A 172 -17.51 4.87 -13.55
CA ILE A 172 -16.43 3.89 -13.77
C ILE A 172 -15.18 4.59 -14.33
N THR A 173 -15.34 5.48 -15.30
CA THR A 173 -14.23 6.20 -15.94
C THR A 173 -13.52 7.13 -14.94
N LYS A 174 -14.29 7.84 -14.11
CA LYS A 174 -13.75 8.72 -13.07
C LYS A 174 -12.94 7.93 -12.04
N LEU A 175 -13.47 6.79 -11.58
CA LEU A 175 -12.77 5.92 -10.63
C LEU A 175 -11.48 5.35 -11.23
N LYS A 176 -11.52 4.89 -12.49
CA LYS A 176 -10.33 4.43 -13.22
C LYS A 176 -9.25 5.51 -13.29
N ASN A 177 -9.60 6.72 -13.68
CA ASN A 177 -8.64 7.83 -13.80
C ASN A 177 -8.02 8.20 -12.44
N CYS A 178 -8.83 8.18 -11.38
CA CYS A 178 -8.36 8.35 -10.00
C CYS A 178 -7.35 7.25 -9.61
N ALA A 179 -7.71 5.99 -9.83
CA ALA A 179 -6.86 4.84 -9.57
C ALA A 179 -5.53 4.92 -10.32
N LEU A 180 -5.56 5.25 -11.62
CA LEU A 180 -4.35 5.40 -12.43
C LEU A 180 -3.45 6.53 -11.94
N THR A 181 -4.02 7.67 -11.56
CA THR A 181 -3.28 8.81 -11.03
C THR A 181 -2.59 8.45 -9.70
N LEU A 182 -3.31 7.77 -8.80
CA LEU A 182 -2.77 7.30 -7.52
C LEU A 182 -1.72 6.19 -7.70
N ALA A 183 -1.91 5.28 -8.66
CA ALA A 183 -0.92 4.28 -9.01
C ALA A 183 0.36 4.92 -9.56
N ALA A 184 0.23 5.93 -10.43
CA ALA A 184 1.36 6.64 -11.01
C ALA A 184 2.15 7.44 -9.96
N SER A 185 1.44 8.15 -9.06
CA SER A 185 2.07 8.94 -8.00
C SER A 185 2.80 8.08 -6.96
N ARG A 186 2.29 6.87 -6.67
CA ARG A 186 2.94 5.90 -5.78
C ARG A 186 3.93 4.97 -6.47
N SER A 187 4.24 5.20 -7.75
CA SER A 187 5.27 4.42 -8.43
C SER A 187 6.65 4.67 -7.80
N VAL A 188 7.50 3.64 -7.80
CA VAL A 188 8.89 3.74 -7.28
C VAL A 188 9.63 4.92 -7.91
N LYS A 189 9.43 5.15 -9.21
CA LYS A 189 10.03 6.28 -9.94
C LYS A 189 9.53 7.63 -9.43
N ALA A 190 8.22 7.78 -9.22
CA ALA A 190 7.64 9.01 -8.69
C ALA A 190 8.10 9.28 -7.25
N GLN A 191 8.09 8.25 -6.41
CA GLN A 191 8.59 8.33 -5.02
C GLN A 191 10.08 8.65 -4.96
N ALA A 192 10.90 8.05 -5.82
CA ALA A 192 12.33 8.35 -5.91
C ALA A 192 12.55 9.81 -6.34
N ALA A 193 11.80 10.30 -7.33
CA ALA A 193 11.88 11.69 -7.76
C ALA A 193 11.45 12.67 -6.66
N GLU A 194 10.40 12.36 -5.91
CA GLU A 194 9.95 13.16 -4.76
C GLU A 194 10.99 13.16 -3.64
N TYR A 195 11.56 12.00 -3.31
CA TYR A 195 12.64 11.89 -2.32
C TYR A 195 13.86 12.73 -2.72
N LEU A 196 14.28 12.68 -3.99
CA LEU A 196 15.39 13.49 -4.49
C LEU A 196 15.09 14.99 -4.43
N ARG A 197 13.85 15.41 -4.75
CA ARG A 197 13.44 16.82 -4.61
C ARG A 197 13.46 17.27 -3.16
N LYS A 198 12.95 16.45 -2.24
CA LYS A 198 12.96 16.73 -0.80
C LYS A 198 14.39 16.85 -0.29
N ARG A 199 15.26 15.91 -0.65
CA ARG A 199 16.68 15.94 -0.31
C ARG A 199 17.39 17.17 -0.87
N ALA A 200 17.15 17.53 -2.13
CA ALA A 200 17.72 18.75 -2.72
C ALA A 200 17.23 20.02 -2.01
N SER A 201 15.99 20.03 -1.53
CA SER A 201 15.43 21.15 -0.76
C SER A 201 16.03 21.22 0.65
N GLU A 202 16.26 20.08 1.30
CA GLU A 202 16.94 19.98 2.60
C GLU A 202 18.43 20.37 2.52
N GLU A 203 19.12 19.96 1.46
CA GLU A 203 20.50 20.36 1.15
C GLU A 203 20.61 21.85 0.81
N CYS A 204 19.56 22.47 0.24
CA CYS A 204 19.50 23.91 0.01
C CYS A 204 19.19 24.71 1.29
N ASN A 205 18.43 24.13 2.22
CA ASN A 205 18.05 24.76 3.50
C ASN A 205 19.09 24.57 4.63
N SER A 206 20.04 23.66 4.46
CA SER A 206 21.19 23.54 5.36
C SER A 206 22.20 24.62 4.99
N GLN A 207 22.28 25.67 5.80
CA GLN A 207 23.37 26.65 5.68
C GLN A 207 24.70 25.89 5.68
N PRO A 208 25.65 26.21 4.77
CA PRO A 208 26.99 25.66 4.88
C PRO A 208 27.51 26.01 6.28
N PRO A 209 28.26 25.11 6.95
CA PRO A 209 28.87 25.46 8.22
C PRO A 209 29.64 26.75 7.98
N ILE A 210 29.33 27.79 8.77
CA ILE A 210 30.07 29.05 8.71
C ILE A 210 31.53 28.68 8.90
N CYS A 211 32.26 28.68 7.79
CA CYS A 211 33.68 28.46 7.79
C CYS A 211 34.25 29.75 8.38
N LYS A 212 34.36 29.80 9.72
CA LYS A 212 35.13 30.86 10.36
C LYS A 212 36.51 30.79 9.69
N PRO A 213 36.97 31.84 9.01
CA PRO A 213 38.27 31.79 8.35
C PRO A 213 39.29 31.44 9.43
N ALA A 214 39.97 30.30 9.26
CA ALA A 214 41.07 29.94 10.13
C ALA A 214 42.07 31.13 10.09
N PRO A 215 42.51 31.66 11.24
CA PRO A 215 43.49 32.73 11.24
C PRO A 215 44.75 32.21 10.53
N CYS A 216 45.01 32.67 9.31
CA CYS A 216 46.25 32.36 8.62
C CYS A 216 47.40 33.00 9.40
N ALA A 217 47.97 32.26 10.36
CA ALA A 217 49.02 32.70 11.27
C ALA A 217 50.23 33.30 10.53
N ALA A 218 50.50 32.83 9.31
CA ALA A 218 51.53 33.38 8.44
C ALA A 218 51.25 34.84 8.02
N SER A 219 49.99 35.21 7.78
CA SER A 219 49.60 36.56 7.35
C SER A 219 49.67 37.57 8.51
N THR A 220 49.34 37.15 9.73
CA THR A 220 49.48 37.96 10.94
C THR A 220 50.95 38.18 11.28
N LEU A 221 51.77 37.13 11.27
CA LEU A 221 53.22 37.27 11.53
C LEU A 221 53.92 38.18 10.50
N TYR A 222 53.54 38.09 9.22
CA TYR A 222 54.08 38.97 8.19
C TYR A 222 53.70 40.44 8.43
N ARG A 223 52.43 40.71 8.74
CA ARG A 223 51.94 42.07 9.03
C ARG A 223 52.58 42.64 10.30
N ASP A 224 52.74 41.85 11.34
CA ASP A 224 53.40 42.26 12.59
C ASP A 224 54.90 42.53 12.38
N GLY A 225 55.56 41.75 11.51
CA GLY A 225 56.93 42.00 11.09
C GLY A 225 57.11 43.34 10.39
N ILE A 226 56.21 43.68 9.45
CA ILE A 226 56.20 45.00 8.79
C ILE A 226 55.97 46.12 9.80
N LYS A 227 55.00 45.95 10.71
CA LYS A 227 54.66 46.96 11.71
C LYS A 227 55.85 47.26 12.63
N LYS A 228 56.50 46.22 13.18
CA LYS A 228 57.73 46.37 13.97
C LYS A 228 58.81 47.10 13.18
N ARG A 229 59.07 46.72 11.92
CA ARG A 229 60.10 47.37 11.11
C ARG A 229 59.82 48.87 10.91
N ASN A 230 58.56 49.24 10.71
CA ASN A 230 58.17 50.65 10.57
C ASN A 230 58.30 51.42 11.89
N ASP A 231 57.93 50.82 13.03
CA ASP A 231 58.10 51.44 14.35
C ASP A 231 59.59 51.69 14.66
N TRP A 232 60.46 50.73 14.31
CA TRP A 232 61.92 50.90 14.44
C TRP A 232 62.43 52.08 13.60
N LYS A 233 62.00 52.19 12.33
CA LYS A 233 62.37 53.31 11.45
C LYS A 233 61.85 54.66 11.97
N LEU A 234 60.62 54.69 12.48
CA LEU A 234 60.02 55.89 13.05
C LEU A 234 60.81 56.36 14.28
N ASN A 235 61.13 55.44 15.17
CA ASN A 235 61.90 55.75 16.38
C ASN A 235 63.34 56.18 16.05
N ALA A 236 64.00 55.54 15.09
CA ALA A 236 65.31 55.97 14.61
C ALA A 236 65.26 57.39 14.05
N SER A 237 64.25 57.70 13.22
CA SER A 237 64.06 59.04 12.65
C SER A 237 63.80 60.10 13.74
N ARG A 238 62.99 59.77 14.75
CA ARG A 238 62.74 60.66 15.89
C ARG A 238 63.99 60.90 16.74
N ARG A 239 64.85 59.89 16.91
CA ARG A 239 66.14 60.04 17.63
C ARG A 239 67.09 60.98 16.89
N VAL A 240 67.16 60.87 15.57
CA VAL A 240 67.97 61.77 14.71
C VAL A 240 67.46 63.22 14.78
N VAL A 241 66.15 63.44 14.83
CA VAL A 241 65.53 64.78 14.94
C VAL A 241 65.69 65.37 16.36
N SER A 242 65.72 64.54 17.41
CA SER A 242 65.98 65.02 18.78
C SER A 242 67.45 65.34 19.06
N SER A 243 68.40 64.73 18.34
CA SER A 243 69.82 65.10 18.41
C SER A 243 70.19 66.32 17.57
N SER A 244 69.29 66.81 16.71
CA SER A 244 69.45 68.05 15.93
C SER A 244 68.69 69.24 16.52
N SER A 245 68.19 69.11 17.76
CA SER A 245 67.37 70.12 18.45
C SER A 245 67.80 70.32 19.91
N GLN A 246 69.11 70.46 20.16
CA GLN A 246 69.66 71.17 21.32
C GLN A 246 70.62 72.23 20.77
N PRO A 247 70.55 73.49 21.26
CA PRO A 247 71.33 74.60 20.72
C PRO A 247 72.84 74.41 20.89
#